data_AF-A0A0F3M8P2-F1
#
_entry.id   AF-A0A0F3M8P2-F1
#
_cell.length_a   1.000
_cell.length_b   1.000
_cell.length_c   1.000
_cell.angle_alpha   90.00
_cell.angle_beta   90.00
_cell.angle_gamma   90.00
#
_symmetry.space_group_name_H-M   'P 1'
#
loop_
_entity.id
_entity.type
_entity.pdbx_description
1 polymer ?
#
loop_
_entity_poly.entity_id
_entity_poly.type
_entity_poly.pdbx_seq_one_letter_code
_entity_poly.pdbx_strand_id
1 'polypeptide(L)'
;MLEYMLKHIHQRDMLKLWEEFLIKFKHVLILDKEKGYVYLRSFLWYTDTKLLESQQPELEQVLAKYLSEEEKGNIMRTIAAKYIDEGRAEGRAEGIKLGETKGKAEGRAEGIKLGETKGKAEGRAEGIEIA
;
A
#
# COMPACT_ATOMS: atom_id res chain seq x y z
N MET A 1 -4.66 -10.39 -12.00
CA MET A 1 -5.51 -10.36 -13.21
C MET A 1 -6.74 -9.45 -13.02
N LEU A 2 -7.54 -9.63 -11.96
CA LEU A 2 -8.72 -8.80 -11.70
C LEU A 2 -8.39 -7.31 -11.46
N GLU A 3 -7.45 -6.99 -10.57
CA GLU A 3 -7.03 -5.59 -10.31
C GLU A 3 -6.54 -4.88 -11.58
N TYR A 4 -5.89 -5.61 -12.48
CA TYR A 4 -5.47 -5.08 -13.77
C TYR A 4 -6.69 -4.71 -14.64
N MET A 5 -7.69 -5.59 -14.74
CA MET A 5 -8.93 -5.28 -15.46
C MET A 5 -9.68 -4.09 -14.86
N LEU A 6 -9.71 -3.98 -13.53
CA LEU A 6 -10.37 -2.85 -12.84
C LEU A 6 -9.73 -1.51 -13.21
N LYS A 7 -8.40 -1.44 -13.36
CA LYS A 7 -7.68 -0.22 -13.78
C LYS A 7 -8.10 0.31 -15.17
N HIS A 8 -8.68 -0.55 -16.01
CA HIS A 8 -9.16 -0.20 -17.35
C HIS A 8 -10.67 0.09 -17.41
N ILE A 9 -11.35 0.15 -16.26
CA ILE A 9 -12.73 0.61 -16.20
C ILE A 9 -12.75 2.14 -16.35
N HIS A 10 -13.28 2.61 -17.48
CA HIS A 10 -13.39 4.04 -17.81
C HIS A 10 -14.75 4.66 -17.42
N GLN A 11 -15.45 4.09 -16.43
CA GLN A 11 -16.70 4.68 -15.96
C GLN A 11 -16.42 5.82 -14.98
N ARG A 12 -16.97 7.02 -15.26
CA ARG A 12 -16.83 8.20 -14.38
C ARG A 12 -17.69 8.11 -13.13
N ASP A 13 -18.89 7.55 -13.26
CA ASP A 13 -19.82 7.39 -12.16
C ASP A 13 -19.67 5.99 -11.55
N MET A 14 -18.96 5.94 -10.42
CA MET A 14 -18.68 4.71 -9.69
C MET A 14 -19.91 4.17 -8.98
N LEU A 15 -20.82 5.03 -8.52
CA LEU A 15 -22.06 4.62 -7.84
C LEU A 15 -23.00 3.91 -8.82
N LYS A 16 -23.13 4.47 -10.02
CA LYS A 16 -23.89 3.83 -11.10
C LYS A 16 -23.29 2.48 -11.49
N LEU A 17 -21.96 2.39 -11.58
CA LEU A 17 -21.27 1.13 -11.87
C LEU A 17 -21.59 0.07 -10.79
N TRP A 18 -21.60 0.47 -9.52
CA TRP A 18 -22.00 -0.40 -8.40
C TRP A 18 -23.43 -0.89 -8.53
N GLU A 19 -24.39 0.01 -8.79
CA GLU A 19 -25.79 -0.38 -8.96
C GLU A 19 -25.95 -1.36 -10.12
N GLU A 20 -25.35 -1.07 -11.29
CA GLU A 20 -25.41 -1.96 -12.44
C GLU A 20 -24.75 -3.32 -12.16
N PHE A 21 -23.62 -3.32 -11.46
CA PHE A 21 -22.91 -4.54 -11.10
C PHE A 21 -23.74 -5.43 -10.18
N LEU A 22 -24.26 -4.86 -9.09
CA LEU A 22 -25.05 -5.60 -8.10
C LEU A 22 -26.39 -6.09 -8.67
N ILE A 23 -26.97 -5.37 -9.64
CA ILE A 23 -28.19 -5.79 -10.34
C ILE A 23 -27.91 -6.90 -11.35
N LYS A 24 -26.97 -6.67 -12.28
CA LYS A 24 -26.73 -7.58 -13.43
C LYS A 24 -26.04 -8.87 -13.00
N PHE A 25 -25.24 -8.84 -11.94
CA PHE A 25 -24.40 -9.97 -11.53
C PHE A 25 -24.80 -10.58 -10.19
N LYS A 26 -26.09 -10.55 -9.81
CA LYS A 26 -26.58 -11.16 -8.56
C LYS A 26 -26.11 -12.61 -8.33
N HIS A 27 -26.10 -13.42 -9.38
CA HIS A 27 -25.63 -14.81 -9.30
C HIS A 27 -24.12 -14.91 -9.00
N VAL A 28 -23.33 -13.96 -9.50
CA VAL A 28 -21.89 -13.87 -9.19
C VAL A 28 -21.67 -13.46 -7.74
N LEU A 29 -22.54 -12.63 -7.16
CA LEU A 29 -22.43 -12.26 -5.73
C LEU A 29 -22.58 -13.47 -4.81
N ILE A 30 -23.47 -14.40 -5.15
CA ILE A 30 -23.66 -15.64 -4.37
C ILE A 30 -22.38 -16.48 -4.41
N LEU A 31 -21.81 -16.67 -5.60
CA LEU A 31 -20.55 -17.40 -5.76
C LEU A 31 -19.38 -16.69 -5.06
N ASP A 32 -19.32 -15.35 -5.16
CA ASP A 32 -18.29 -14.57 -4.51
C ASP A 32 -18.39 -14.67 -3.00
N LYS A 33 -19.61 -14.67 -2.45
CA LYS A 33 -19.86 -14.89 -1.02
C LYS A 33 -19.30 -16.23 -0.53
N GLU A 34 -19.50 -17.31 -1.27
CA GLU A 34 -18.91 -18.63 -0.95
C GLU A 34 -17.38 -18.60 -0.97
N LYS A 35 -16.79 -17.77 -1.84
CA LYS A 35 -15.34 -17.54 -1.90
C LYS A 35 -14.87 -16.46 -0.91
N GLY A 36 -15.75 -16.03 -0.03
CA GLY A 36 -15.49 -14.99 0.95
C GLY A 36 -15.24 -13.64 0.32
N TYR A 37 -16.06 -13.18 -0.63
CA TYR A 37 -16.11 -11.82 -1.16
C TYR A 37 -14.84 -11.30 -1.85
N VAL A 38 -14.10 -12.17 -2.55
CA VAL A 38 -12.85 -11.80 -3.24
C VAL A 38 -13.09 -10.70 -4.27
N TYR A 39 -14.15 -10.82 -5.08
CA TYR A 39 -14.46 -9.87 -6.15
C TYR A 39 -15.03 -8.57 -5.59
N LEU A 40 -16.01 -8.65 -4.68
CA LEU A 40 -16.60 -7.51 -3.98
C LEU A 40 -15.55 -6.67 -3.26
N ARG A 41 -14.63 -7.30 -2.53
CA ARG A 41 -13.53 -6.57 -1.87
C ARG A 41 -12.61 -5.87 -2.86
N SER A 42 -12.24 -6.56 -3.93
CA SER A 42 -11.36 -5.98 -4.95
C SER A 42 -12.01 -4.80 -5.64
N PHE A 43 -13.32 -4.91 -5.91
CA PHE A 43 -14.08 -3.85 -6.53
C PHE A 43 -14.28 -2.66 -5.58
N LEU A 44 -14.57 -2.92 -4.30
CA LEU A 44 -14.69 -1.88 -3.26
C LEU A 44 -13.39 -1.15 -3.01
N TRP A 45 -12.27 -1.87 -2.92
CA TRP A 45 -10.94 -1.25 -2.87
C TRP A 45 -10.69 -0.34 -4.08
N TYR A 46 -11.00 -0.82 -5.30
CA TYR A 46 -10.86 0.01 -6.51
C TYR A 46 -11.74 1.26 -6.47
N THR A 47 -12.97 1.15 -5.98
CA THR A 47 -13.90 2.29 -5.93
C THR A 47 -13.57 3.27 -4.83
N ASP A 48 -13.08 2.80 -3.68
CA ASP A 48 -12.68 3.63 -2.55
C ASP A 48 -11.57 4.62 -2.93
N THR A 49 -10.60 4.18 -3.75
CA THR A 49 -9.56 5.07 -4.30
C THR A 49 -10.06 6.17 -5.25
N LYS A 50 -11.33 6.08 -5.70
CA LYS A 50 -11.93 6.99 -6.70
C LYS A 50 -13.14 7.76 -6.17
N LEU A 51 -13.69 7.34 -5.04
CA LEU A 51 -14.83 7.99 -4.41
C LEU A 51 -14.36 9.18 -3.59
N LEU A 52 -15.15 10.25 -3.59
CA LEU A 52 -15.00 11.32 -2.60
C LEU A 52 -15.59 10.86 -1.26
N GLU A 53 -15.08 11.40 -0.16
CA GLU A 53 -15.59 11.10 1.19
C GLU A 53 -17.09 11.43 1.32
N SER A 54 -17.55 12.49 0.66
CA SER A 54 -18.96 12.88 0.60
C SER A 54 -19.86 11.84 -0.09
N GLN A 55 -19.31 10.96 -0.92
CA GLN A 55 -20.05 9.94 -1.66
C GLN A 55 -20.08 8.58 -0.96
N GLN A 56 -19.31 8.42 0.12
CA GLN A 56 -19.29 7.16 0.88
C GLN A 56 -20.67 6.77 1.43
N PRO A 57 -21.49 7.70 1.98
CA PRO A 57 -22.84 7.35 2.44
C PRO A 57 -23.75 6.84 1.32
N GLU A 58 -23.56 7.31 0.09
CA GLU A 58 -24.35 6.90 -1.07
C GLU A 58 -23.95 5.48 -1.51
N LEU A 59 -22.64 5.18 -1.48
CA LEU A 59 -22.15 3.82 -1.71
C LEU A 59 -22.66 2.85 -0.65
N GLU A 60 -22.66 3.25 0.62
CA GLU A 60 -23.22 2.44 1.71
C GLU A 60 -24.70 2.13 1.49
N GLN A 61 -25.49 3.12 1.04
CA GLN A 61 -26.89 2.91 0.68
C GLN A 61 -27.05 1.94 -0.48
N VAL A 62 -26.21 2.04 -1.52
CA VAL A 62 -26.22 1.09 -2.64
C VAL A 62 -25.92 -0.32 -2.15
N LEU A 63 -24.89 -0.50 -1.33
CA LEU A 63 -24.53 -1.81 -0.78
C LEU A 63 -25.63 -2.37 0.14
N ALA A 64 -26.28 -1.53 0.95
CA ALA A 64 -27.36 -1.93 1.85
C ALA A 64 -28.59 -2.49 1.12
N LYS A 65 -28.81 -2.11 -0.14
CA LYS A 65 -29.89 -2.69 -0.97
C LYS A 65 -29.66 -4.17 -1.32
N TYR A 66 -28.41 -4.64 -1.27
CA TYR A 66 -28.03 -5.97 -1.77
C TYR A 66 -27.29 -6.84 -0.75
N LEU A 67 -26.73 -6.24 0.31
CA LEU A 67 -25.93 -6.89 1.33
C LEU A 67 -26.51 -6.63 2.72
N SER A 68 -26.48 -7.64 3.58
CA SER A 68 -26.84 -7.50 4.99
C SER A 68 -25.79 -6.67 5.74
N GLU A 69 -26.15 -6.15 6.93
CA GLU A 69 -25.20 -5.44 7.81
C GLU A 69 -23.97 -6.29 8.16
N GLU A 70 -24.17 -7.60 8.36
CA GLU A 70 -23.08 -8.53 8.64
C GLU A 70 -22.13 -8.68 7.44
N GLU A 71 -22.67 -8.81 6.23
CA GLU A 71 -21.88 -8.95 5.01
C GLU A 71 -21.07 -7.68 4.73
N LYS A 72 -21.72 -6.52 4.88
CA LYS A 72 -21.05 -5.21 4.78
C LYS A 72 -19.92 -5.10 5.80
N GLY A 73 -20.19 -5.41 7.08
CA GLY A 73 -19.19 -5.37 8.14
C GLY A 73 -18.00 -6.28 7.87
N ASN A 74 -18.24 -7.49 7.38
CA ASN A 74 -17.18 -8.45 7.03
C ASN A 74 -16.29 -7.95 5.88
N ILE A 75 -16.90 -7.40 4.83
CA ILE A 75 -16.17 -6.84 3.69
C ILE A 75 -15.33 -5.64 4.15
N MET A 76 -15.92 -4.70 4.89
CA MET A 76 -15.24 -3.49 5.38
C MET A 76 -14.06 -3.83 6.31
N ARG A 77 -14.25 -4.74 7.28
CA ARG A 77 -13.17 -5.19 8.17
C ARG A 77 -12.01 -5.80 7.39
N THR A 78 -12.30 -6.58 6.36
CA THR A 78 -11.25 -7.20 5.54
C THR A 78 -10.49 -6.16 4.71
N ILE A 79 -11.18 -5.16 4.18
CA ILE A 79 -10.52 -4.06 3.45
C ILE A 79 -9.64 -3.24 4.38
N ALA A 80 -10.14 -2.89 5.57
CA ALA A 80 -9.34 -2.21 6.58
C ALA A 80 -8.08 -3.02 6.94
N ALA A 81 -8.19 -4.34 7.09
CA ALA A 81 -7.03 -5.21 7.30
C ALA A 81 -6.05 -5.16 6.12
N LYS A 82 -6.54 -5.21 4.87
CA LYS A 82 -5.70 -5.08 3.66
C LYS A 82 -4.94 -3.75 3.65
N TYR A 83 -5.59 -2.63 3.95
CA TYR A 83 -4.93 -1.31 4.02
C TYR A 83 -3.86 -1.24 5.11
N ILE A 84 -4.13 -1.81 6.29
CA ILE A 84 -3.15 -1.88 7.38
C ILE A 84 -1.91 -2.69 6.93
N ASP A 85 -2.12 -3.81 6.24
CA ASP A 85 -1.02 -4.66 5.78
C ASP A 85 -0.22 -4.01 4.64
N GLU A 86 -0.88 -3.35 3.69
CA GLU A 86 -0.24 -2.55 2.63
C GLU A 86 0.60 -1.42 3.24
N GLY A 87 0.03 -0.62 4.14
CA GLY A 87 0.74 0.47 4.82
C GLY A 87 1.94 -0.03 5.64
N ARG A 88 1.83 -1.18 6.31
CA ARG A 88 2.97 -1.81 7.01
C ARG A 88 4.05 -2.29 6.04
N ALA A 89 3.66 -2.86 4.91
CA ALA A 89 4.60 -3.33 3.89
C ALA A 89 5.37 -2.16 3.28
N GLU A 90 4.68 -1.10 2.90
CA GLU A 90 5.27 0.14 2.37
C GLU A 90 6.20 0.79 3.40
N GLY A 91 5.74 0.99 4.63
CA GLY A 91 6.55 1.59 5.69
C GLY A 91 7.83 0.79 6.00
N ARG A 92 7.78 -0.55 5.97
CA ARG A 92 8.99 -1.38 6.10
C ARG A 92 9.95 -1.20 4.93
N ALA A 93 9.44 -1.20 3.71
CA ALA A 93 10.25 -1.06 2.51
C ALA A 93 10.96 0.31 2.47
N GLU A 94 10.24 1.38 2.78
CA GLU A 94 10.79 2.74 2.89
C GLU A 94 11.84 2.82 4.02
N GLY A 95 11.54 2.25 5.18
CA GLY A 95 12.44 2.22 6.33
C GLY A 95 13.77 1.52 6.01
N ILE A 96 13.74 0.35 5.37
CA ILE A 96 14.95 -0.37 4.94
C ILE A 96 15.76 0.47 3.96
N LYS A 97 15.12 1.01 2.92
CA LYS A 97 15.79 1.80 1.88
C LYS A 97 16.47 3.04 2.48
N LEU A 98 15.78 3.75 3.36
CA LEU A 98 16.33 4.92 4.04
C LEU A 98 17.49 4.55 4.96
N GLY A 99 17.35 3.49 5.75
CA GLY A 99 18.38 2.98 6.64
C GLY A 99 19.66 2.58 5.91
N GLU A 100 19.55 1.82 4.81
CA GLU A 100 20.70 1.44 4.00
C GLU A 100 21.41 2.65 3.37
N THR A 101 20.64 3.61 2.86
CA THR A 101 21.19 4.81 2.22
C THR A 101 21.95 5.66 3.22
N LYS A 102 21.34 5.91 4.39
CA LYS A 102 21.93 6.70 5.47
C LYS A 102 23.16 6.00 6.05
N GLY A 103 23.07 4.72 6.37
CA GLY A 103 24.18 3.95 6.92
C GLY A 103 25.39 3.86 5.98
N LYS A 104 25.17 3.71 4.66
CA LYS A 104 26.26 3.75 3.67
C LYS A 104 26.93 5.13 3.60
N ALA A 105 26.15 6.20 3.64
CA ALA A 105 26.68 7.57 3.61
C ALA A 105 27.49 7.89 4.86
N GLU A 106 26.96 7.58 6.04
CA GLU A 106 27.63 7.79 7.34
C GLU A 106 28.90 6.95 7.43
N GLY A 107 28.83 5.65 7.16
CA GLY A 107 30.00 4.77 7.21
C GLY A 107 31.12 5.18 6.23
N ARG A 108 30.76 5.69 5.04
CA ARG A 108 31.75 6.22 4.09
C ARG A 108 32.41 7.49 4.61
N ALA A 109 31.63 8.42 5.17
CA ALA A 109 32.16 9.67 5.71
C ALA A 109 33.09 9.43 6.91
N GLU A 110 32.68 8.53 7.82
CA GLU A 110 33.50 8.13 8.97
C GLU A 110 34.78 7.44 8.53
N GLY A 111 34.69 6.50 7.57
CA GLY A 111 35.85 5.79 7.02
C GLY A 111 36.87 6.73 6.37
N ILE A 112 36.42 7.71 5.58
CA ILE A 112 37.31 8.73 4.98
C ILE A 112 38.00 9.54 6.07
N LYS A 113 37.25 10.06 7.04
CA LYS A 113 37.79 10.89 8.11
C LYS A 113 38.83 10.14 8.94
N LEU A 114 38.54 8.88 9.29
CA LEU A 114 39.46 8.04 10.06
C LEU A 114 40.73 7.69 9.25
N GLY A 115 40.58 7.39 7.95
CA GLY A 115 41.71 7.15 7.06
C GLY A 115 42.64 8.37 6.94
N GLU A 116 42.07 9.56 6.78
CA GLU A 116 42.83 10.81 6.70
C GLU A 116 43.58 11.14 7.99
N THR A 117 42.95 10.96 9.16
CA THR A 117 43.61 11.23 10.45
C THR A 117 44.73 10.23 10.72
N LYS A 118 44.50 8.94 10.48
CA LYS A 118 45.51 7.89 10.69
C LYS A 118 46.70 8.07 9.75
N GLY A 119 46.46 8.29 8.46
CA GLY A 119 47.52 8.50 7.47
C GLY A 119 48.38 9.75 7.76
N LYS A 120 47.78 10.85 8.22
CA LYS A 120 48.54 12.04 8.65
C LYS A 120 49.39 11.79 9.89
N ALA A 121 48.89 11.01 10.85
CA ALA A 121 49.63 10.69 12.07
C ALA A 121 50.80 9.76 11.77
N GLU A 122 50.58 8.70 10.97
CA GLU A 122 51.61 7.74 10.56
C GLU A 122 52.72 8.42 9.74
N GLY A 123 52.38 9.20 8.71
CA GLY A 123 53.39 9.92 7.92
C GLY A 123 54.20 10.94 8.72
N ARG A 124 53.63 11.54 9.77
CA ARG A 124 54.37 12.42 10.68
C ARG A 124 55.32 11.65 11.59
N ALA A 125 54.92 10.47 12.08
CA ALA A 125 55.77 9.64 12.92
C ALA A 125 56.96 9.07 12.13
N GLU A 126 56.71 8.51 10.95
CA GLU A 126 57.76 7.98 10.07
C GLU A 126 58.74 9.07 9.63
N GLY A 127 58.24 10.27 9.28
CA GLY A 127 59.11 11.38 8.87
C GLY A 127 60.03 11.92 9.98
N ILE A 128 59.70 11.71 11.26
CA ILE A 128 60.56 12.08 12.40
C ILE A 128 61.63 11.01 12.66
N GLU A 129 61.33 9.74 12.36
CA GLU A 129 62.25 8.62 12.60
C GLU A 129 63.38 8.54 11.54
N ILE A 130 63.20 9.19 10.39
CA ILE A 130 64.15 9.20 9.26
C ILE A 130 65.00 10.50 9.21
N ALA A 131 64.75 11.47 10.10
CA ALA A 131 65.44 12.77 10.18
C ALA A 131 66.45 12.82 11.33
#